data_AF-A0A966Q3N7-F1
#
_entry.id   AF-A0A966Q3N7-F1
#
_cell.length_a   1.000
_cell.length_b   1.000
_cell.length_c   1.000
_cell.angle_alpha   90.00
_cell.angle_beta   90.00
_cell.angle_gamma   90.00
#
_symmetry.space_group_name_H-M   'P 1'
#
loop_
_entity.id
_entity.type
_entity.pdbx_description
1 polymer ?
#
loop_
_entity_poly.entity_id
_entity_poly.type
_entity_poly.pdbx_seq_one_letter_code
_entity_poly.pdbx_strand_id
1 'polypeptide(L)' 'MNFTYFAELDENNIVTQVIVANQSFVDSIGGTWVETFMDSEKKYAGIGDTYDAATDTFIAPTIEGETNV' A
#
# COMPACT_ATOMS: atom_id res chain seq x y z
N MET A 1 -4.07 -19.22 10.91
CA MET A 1 -4.11 -18.47 9.64
C MET A 1 -3.98 -17.01 9.98
N ASN A 2 -2.84 -16.38 9.67
CA ASN A 2 -2.71 -14.93 9.75
C ASN A 2 -3.07 -14.37 8.36
N PHE A 3 -4.11 -13.56 8.32
CA PHE A 3 -4.37 -12.69 7.18
C PHE A 3 -3.72 -11.35 7.49
N THR A 4 -2.93 -10.85 6.55
CA THR A 4 -2.28 -9.55 6.64
C THR A 4 -2.76 -8.68 5.48
N TYR A 5 -2.45 -7.40 5.53
CA TYR A 5 -2.83 -6.45 4.50
C TYR A 5 -1.72 -6.39 3.47
N PHE A 6 -2.10 -6.44 2.19
CA PHE A 6 -1.18 -6.32 1.07
C PHE A 6 -1.65 -5.20 0.15
N ALA A 7 -0.71 -4.38 -0.29
CA ALA A 7 -0.91 -3.34 -1.28
C ALA A 7 -0.26 -3.76 -2.60
N GLU A 8 -1.03 -3.71 -3.68
CA GLU A 8 -0.53 -3.88 -5.05
C GLU A 8 0.06 -2.57 -5.55
N LEU A 9 1.26 -2.64 -6.12
CA LEU A 9 1.97 -1.50 -6.70
C LEU A 9 1.97 -1.59 -8.22
N ASP A 10 1.81 -0.42 -8.86
CA ASP A 10 2.06 -0.25 -10.29
C ASP A 10 3.55 -0.07 -10.62
N GLU A 11 3.86 0.15 -11.90
CA GLU A 11 5.22 0.42 -12.39
C GLU A 11 5.87 1.68 -11.80
N ASN A 12 5.10 2.57 -11.17
CA ASN A 12 5.55 3.81 -10.54
C ASN A 12 5.62 3.71 -9.00
N ASN A 13 5.49 2.49 -8.44
CA ASN A 13 5.35 2.25 -6.99
C ASN A 13 4.12 2.92 -6.37
N ILE A 14 3.04 3.11 -7.14
CA ILE A 14 1.78 3.66 -6.66
C ILE A 14 0.83 2.52 -6.29
N VAL A 15 0.21 2.64 -5.12
CA VAL A 15 -0.78 1.69 -4.64
C VAL A 15 -2.05 1.76 -5.49
N THR A 16 -2.37 0.67 -6.18
CA THR A 16 -3.57 0.57 -7.02
C THR A 16 -4.69 -0.20 -6.33
N GLN A 17 -4.34 -1.18 -5.50
CA GLN A 17 -5.28 -2.05 -4.83
C GLN A 17 -4.76 -2.47 -3.45
N VAL A 18 -5.68 -2.67 -2.50
CA VAL A 18 -5.35 -3.22 -1.18
C VAL A 18 -6.27 -4.39 -0.89
N ILE A 19 -5.68 -5.53 -0.53
CA ILE A 19 -6.40 -6.76 -0.19
C ILE A 19 -5.95 -7.30 1.16
N VAL A 20 -6.81 -8.10 1.78
CA VAL A 20 -6.47 -8.88 2.98
C VAL A 20 -6.37 -10.33 2.57
N ALA A 21 -5.17 -10.89 2.61
CA ALA A 21 -4.88 -12.22 2.10
C ALA A 21 -3.79 -12.90 2.94
N ASN A 22 -3.47 -14.14 2.59
CA ASN A 22 -2.30 -14.84 3.12
C ASN A 22 -1.18 -14.81 2.08
N GLN A 23 0.08 -14.85 2.53
CA GLN A 23 1.26 -14.82 1.65
C GLN A 23 1.13 -15.83 0.49
N SER A 24 0.70 -17.06 0.76
CA SER A 24 0.55 -18.10 -0.26
C SER A 24 -0.48 -17.76 -1.34
N PHE A 25 -1.50 -16.96 -1.03
CA PHE A 25 -2.48 -16.50 -2.02
C PHE A 25 -1.89 -15.38 -2.88
N VAL A 26 -1.19 -14.44 -2.26
CA VAL A 26 -0.53 -13.31 -2.92
C VAL A 26 0.53 -13.80 -3.90
N ASP A 27 1.34 -14.76 -3.48
CA ASP A 27 2.35 -15.41 -4.34
C ASP A 27 1.73 -16.13 -5.55
N SER A 28 0.43 -16.44 -5.51
CA SER A 28 -0.28 -17.15 -6.57
C SER A 28 -0.96 -16.26 -7.61
N ILE A 29 -1.29 -15.00 -7.27
CA ILE A 29 -2.06 -14.09 -8.13
C ILE A 29 -1.18 -13.25 -9.07
N GLY A 30 0.14 -13.23 -8.83
CA GLY A 30 1.07 -12.41 -9.59
C GLY A 30 0.90 -10.91 -9.31
N GLY A 31 1.88 -10.10 -9.75
CA GLY A 31 1.94 -8.66 -9.46
C GLY A 31 2.92 -8.33 -8.33
N THR A 32 3.10 -7.03 -8.10
CA THR A 32 3.98 -6.52 -7.05
C THR A 32 3.14 -6.21 -5.82
N TRP A 33 3.15 -7.13 -4.87
CA TRP A 33 2.41 -6.97 -3.62
C TRP A 33 3.39 -6.74 -2.47
N VAL A 34 3.11 -5.71 -1.68
CA VAL A 34 3.91 -5.35 -0.51
C VAL A 34 3.04 -5.47 0.73
N GLU A 35 3.54 -6.15 1.76
CA GLU A 35 2.85 -6.26 3.05
C GLU A 35 2.78 -4.88 3.71
N THR A 36 1.58 -4.46 4.10
CA THR A 36 1.39 -3.21 4.84
C THR A 36 1.34 -3.57 6.32
N PHE A 37 2.40 -3.24 7.06
CA PHE A 37 2.44 -3.49 8.50
C PHE A 37 1.33 -2.70 9.20
N MET A 38 0.48 -3.42 9.93
CA MET A 38 -0.53 -2.87 10.82
C MET A 38 0.12 -2.45 12.15
N ASP A 39 1.17 -1.62 12.10
CA ASP A 39 1.60 -0.93 13.31
C ASP A 39 0.53 0.11 13.64
N SER A 40 -0.04 -0.03 14.83
CA SER A 40 -1.33 0.51 15.27
C SER A 40 -1.40 2.05 15.41
N GLU A 41 -0.53 2.77 14.70
CA GLU A 41 -0.48 4.23 14.63
C GLU A 41 -0.28 4.77 13.19
N LYS A 42 -0.28 3.91 12.16
CA LYS A 42 -0.10 4.33 10.76
C LYS A 42 -1.33 4.05 9.91
N LYS A 43 -1.63 5.00 9.01
CA LYS A 43 -2.74 4.92 8.05
C LYS A 43 -2.60 3.66 7.19
N TYR A 44 -3.70 2.98 6.94
CA TYR A 44 -3.78 1.97 5.88
C TYR A 44 -3.27 2.58 4.58
N ALA A 45 -2.48 1.83 3.81
CA ALA A 45 -2.08 2.24 2.47
C ALA A 45 -3.35 2.58 1.68
N GLY A 46 -3.45 3.83 1.25
CA GLY A 46 -4.54 4.32 0.43
C GLY A 46 -4.26 4.02 -1.03
N ILE A 47 -5.32 3.81 -1.82
CA ILE A 47 -5.19 3.85 -3.28
C ILE A 47 -4.65 5.23 -3.66
N GLY A 48 -3.53 5.26 -4.40
CA GLY A 48 -2.81 6.48 -4.78
C GLY A 48 -1.62 6.83 -3.89
N ASP A 49 -1.36 6.10 -2.81
CA ASP A 49 -0.14 6.25 -2.01
C ASP A 49 1.09 5.78 -2.79
N THR A 50 2.22 6.47 -2.61
CA THR A 50 3.50 6.06 -3.17
C THR A 50 4.25 5.21 -2.16
N TYR A 51 4.67 4.02 -2.55
CA TYR A 51 5.55 3.18 -1.75
C TYR A 51 7.01 3.61 -1.94
N ASP A 52 7.66 3.99 -0.84
CA ASP A 52 9.09 4.26 -0.80
C ASP A 52 9.84 3.01 -0.34
N ALA A 53 10.51 2.34 -1.27
CA ALA A 53 11.29 1.13 -1.01
C ALA A 53 12.58 1.39 -0.19
N ALA A 54 13.05 2.64 -0.08
CA ALA A 54 14.23 2.97 0.71
C ALA A 54 13.92 3.04 2.21
N THR A 55 12.71 3.50 2.56
CA THR A 55 12.25 3.63 3.95
C THR A 55 11.20 2.60 4.35
N ASP A 56 10.74 1.78 3.40
CA ASP A 56 9.65 0.81 3.58
C ASP A 56 8.37 1.47 4.11
N THR A 57 8.05 2.65 3.56
CA THR A 57 6.91 3.47 4.00
C THR A 57 6.02 3.86 2.85
N PHE A 58 4.71 3.87 3.11
CA PHE A 58 3.72 4.46 2.22
C PHE A 58 3.61 5.97 2.48
N ILE A 59 3.78 6.74 1.41
CA ILE A 59 3.68 8.20 1.40
C ILE A 59 2.36 8.55 0.73
N ALA A 60 1.43 9.12 1.49
CA ALA A 60 0.17 9.57 0.92
C ALA A 60 0.43 10.65 -0.15
N PRO A 61 -0.33 10.66 -1.26
CA PRO A 61 -0.18 11.69 -2.27
C PRO A 61 -0.51 13.03 -1.61
N THR A 62 0.42 13.97 -1.65
CA THR A 62 0.20 15.34 -1.19
C THR A 62 -0.84 15.97 -2.13
N ILE A 63 -2.09 16.09 -1.68
CA ILE A 63 -3.07 16.93 -2.38
C ILE A 63 -2.68 18.39 -2.10
N GLU A 64 -1.81 18.97 -2.92
CA GLU A 64 -1.54 20.42 -2.91
C GLU A 64 -2.74 21.21 -3.49
N GLY A 65 -3.91 21.11 -2.85
CA GLY A 65 -5.15 21.63 -3.42
C GLY A 65 -6.26 22.03 -2.46
N GLU A 66 -6.04 22.06 -1.14
CA GLU A 66 -6.99 22.68 -0.20
C GLU A 66 -6.53 24.08 0.22
N THR A 67 -6.34 24.98 -0.74
CA THR A 67 -6.65 26.40 -0.49
C THR A 67 -8.09 26.61 -0.92
N ASN A 68 -9.04 26.25 -0.03
CA ASN A 68 -10.40 26.73 -0.17
C ASN A 68 -10.37 28.25 -0.05
N VAL A 69 -10.66 28.90 -1.18
CA VAL A 69 -10.88 30.34 -1.35
C VAL A 69 -12.12 30.78 -0.55
#